data_AF-A0A2V0S1H2-F1
#
_entry.id   AF-A0A2V0S1H2-F1
#
_cell.length_a   1.000
_cell.length_b   1.000
_cell.length_c   1.000
_cell.angle_alpha   90.00
_cell.angle_beta   90.00
_cell.angle_gamma   90.00
#
_symmetry.space_group_name_H-M   'P 1'
#
loop_
_entity.id
_entity.type
_entity.pdbx_description
1 polymer ?
#
loop_
_entity_poly.entity_id
_entity_poly.type
_entity_poly.pdbx_seq_one_letter_code
_entity_poly.pdbx_strand_id
1 'polypeptide(L)'
;MNKKMLYAVVGTMAILHNGKRYEKGDKIELTAEEAENLSLYIQLDQSELEKQKEERRLAEEKAEQERLAAEKAQKEAEEKAEKERLAAEKAQKEAEEKAEKERLVAEKAQKKTEEKTKEKADK
;
A
#
# COMPACT_ATOMS: atom_id res chain seq x y z
N MET A 1 32.47 5.97 -7.08
CA MET A 1 32.50 6.89 -5.93
C MET A 1 33.09 6.14 -4.76
N ASN A 2 34.21 6.60 -4.21
CA ASN A 2 34.80 5.96 -3.02
C ASN A 2 33.94 6.36 -1.82
N LYS A 3 33.17 5.41 -1.29
CA LYS A 3 32.31 5.64 -0.13
C LYS A 3 33.20 5.98 1.07
N LYS A 4 33.02 7.19 1.63
CA LYS A 4 33.66 7.60 2.87
C LYS A 4 32.75 7.24 4.05
N MET A 5 33.37 6.82 5.14
CA MET A 5 32.68 6.51 6.40
C MET A 5 33.31 7.36 7.50
N LEU A 6 32.55 7.60 8.56
CA LEU A 6 33.02 8.33 9.73
C LEU A 6 33.74 7.37 10.68
N TYR A 7 34.91 7.79 11.16
CA TYR A 7 35.69 7.08 12.16
C TYR A 7 36.03 8.01 13.32
N ALA A 8 36.12 7.47 14.52
CA ALA A 8 36.66 8.17 15.68
C ALA A 8 38.15 7.85 15.83
N VAL A 9 38.98 8.87 16.06
CA VAL A 9 40.40 8.67 16.37
C VAL A 9 40.51 8.15 17.80
N VAL A 10 41.06 6.95 17.97
CA VAL A 10 41.24 6.29 19.27
C VAL A 10 42.70 6.27 19.73
N GLY A 11 43.64 6.44 18.79
CA GLY A 11 45.06 6.47 19.05
C GLY A 11 45.51 7.73 19.80
N THR A 12 46.64 7.64 20.50
CA THR A 12 47.26 8.76 21.24
C THR A 12 48.07 9.70 20.35
N MET A 13 48.44 9.26 19.14
CA MET A 13 49.12 10.08 18.15
C MET A 13 48.10 10.83 17.28
N ALA A 14 48.39 12.08 16.96
CA ALA A 14 47.54 12.87 16.08
C ALA A 14 47.66 12.38 14.63
N ILE A 15 46.53 12.38 13.92
CA ILE A 15 46.44 12.00 12.51
C ILE A 15 46.37 13.28 11.67
N LEU A 16 47.23 13.42 10.66
CA LEU A 16 47.15 14.50 9.68
C LEU A 16 46.47 13.98 8.41
N HIS A 17 45.30 14.52 8.08
CA HIS A 17 44.55 14.09 6.91
C HIS A 17 43.91 15.28 6.20
N ASN A 18 44.11 15.38 4.88
CA ASN A 18 43.65 16.50 4.04
C ASN A 18 44.02 17.88 4.63
N GLY A 19 45.23 18.01 5.17
CA GLY A 19 45.73 19.25 5.77
C GLY A 19 45.15 19.61 7.13
N LYS A 20 44.30 18.76 7.73
CA LYS A 20 43.74 18.92 9.08
C LYS A 20 44.33 17.91 10.03
N ARG A 21 44.60 18.33 11.27
CA ARG A 21 45.08 17.48 12.36
C ARG A 21 43.89 17.03 13.20
N TYR A 22 43.82 15.73 13.47
CA TYR A 22 42.79 15.08 14.28
C TYR A 22 43.46 14.44 15.50
N GLU A 23 42.91 14.68 16.68
CA GLU A 23 43.37 14.14 17.95
C GLU A 23 42.42 13.07 18.49
N LYS A 24 42.78 12.42 19.59
CA LYS A 24 41.96 11.37 20.19
C LYS A 24 40.56 11.89 20.52
N GLY A 25 39.54 11.22 20.01
CA GLY A 25 38.13 11.58 20.15
C GLY A 25 37.58 12.35 18.94
N ASP A 26 38.43 12.89 18.07
CA ASP A 26 37.96 13.58 16.88
C ASP A 26 37.36 12.60 15.87
N LYS A 27 36.37 13.10 15.11
CA LYS A 27 35.74 12.38 14.01
C LYS A 27 36.46 12.71 12.70
N ILE A 28 36.84 11.69 11.95
CA ILE A 28 37.54 11.79 10.67
C ILE A 28 36.79 10.98 9.60
N GLU A 29 36.61 11.57 8.43
CA GLU A 29 36.02 10.89 7.27
C GLU A 29 37.12 10.23 6.44
N LEU A 30 37.02 8.91 6.26
CA LEU A 30 38.02 8.13 5.53
C LEU A 30 37.33 7.21 4.53
N THR A 31 38.00 6.97 3.41
CA THR A 31 37.69 5.85 2.52
C THR A 31 38.10 4.52 3.17
N ALA A 32 37.61 3.41 2.64
CA ALA A 32 37.97 2.08 3.15
C ALA A 32 39.49 1.85 3.14
N GLU A 33 40.18 2.27 2.08
CA GLU A 33 41.63 2.12 1.93
C GLU A 33 42.41 2.99 2.95
N GLU A 34 41.99 4.25 3.14
CA GLU A 34 42.62 5.12 4.14
C GLU A 34 42.38 4.61 5.57
N ALA A 35 41.20 4.03 5.81
CA ALA A 35 40.86 3.45 7.10
C ALA A 35 41.66 2.17 7.41
N GLU A 36 41.94 1.32 6.41
CA GLU A 36 42.81 0.15 6.58
C GLU A 36 44.22 0.56 6.99
N ASN A 37 44.77 1.58 6.32
CA ASN A 37 46.10 2.13 6.62
C ASN A 37 46.19 2.74 8.03
N LEU A 38 45.10 3.30 8.54
CA LEU A 38 45.03 3.92 9.85
C LEU A 38 44.33 3.07 10.92
N SER A 39 44.07 1.79 10.63
CA SER A 39 43.21 0.89 11.44
C SER A 39 43.60 0.77 12.92
N LEU A 40 44.88 0.98 13.26
CA LEU A 40 45.37 0.97 14.65
C LEU A 40 45.02 2.25 15.43
N TYR A 41 44.71 3.35 14.74
CA TYR A 41 44.50 4.67 15.33
C TYR A 41 43.05 5.13 15.27
N ILE A 42 42.19 4.40 14.56
CA ILE A 42 40.80 4.77 14.34
C ILE A 42 39.86 3.62 14.66
N GLN A 43 38.62 3.95 15.00
CA GLN A 43 37.54 2.99 15.12
C GLN A 43 36.34 3.49 14.34
N LEU A 44 35.65 2.61 13.62
CA LEU A 44 34.44 2.97 12.88
C LEU A 44 33.43 3.57 13.84
N ASP A 45 32.91 4.75 13.50
CA ASP A 45 31.88 5.39 14.29
C ASP A 45 30.54 4.71 14.02
N GLN A 46 30.24 3.70 14.84
CA GLN A 46 29.00 2.94 14.75
C GLN A 46 27.78 3.83 15.03
N SER A 47 27.93 4.99 15.69
CA SER A 47 26.79 5.83 16.06
C SER A 47 26.08 6.43 14.84
N GLU A 48 26.82 6.91 13.84
CA GLU A 48 26.22 7.43 12.61
C GLU A 48 25.61 6.31 11.76
N LEU A 49 26.23 5.12 11.77
CA LEU A 49 25.69 3.97 11.06
C LEU A 49 24.37 3.49 11.69
N GLU A 50 24.31 3.40 13.02
CA GLU A 50 23.09 3.03 13.74
C GLU A 50 22.01 4.11 13.58
N LYS A 51 22.37 5.40 13.64
CA LYS A 51 21.44 6.49 13.37
C LYS A 51 20.85 6.43 11.97
N GLN A 52 21.67 6.20 10.95
CA GLN A 52 21.20 6.06 9.57
C GLN A 52 20.31 4.82 9.38
N LYS A 53 20.61 3.70 10.07
CA LYS A 53 19.74 2.51 10.07
C LYS A 53 18.41 2.81 10.75
N GLU A 54 18.41 3.51 11.86
CA GLU A 54 17.20 3.88 12.59
C GLU A 54 16.32 4.84 11.78
N GLU A 55 16.91 5.87 11.17
CA GLU A 55 16.22 6.78 10.25
C GLU A 55 15.60 6.02 9.08
N ARG A 56 16.33 5.06 8.50
CA ARG A 56 15.80 4.21 7.42
C ARG A 56 14.64 3.34 7.90
N ARG A 57 14.75 2.73 9.08
CA ARG A 57 13.67 1.91 9.67
C ARG A 57 12.42 2.75 9.92
N LEU A 58 12.59 3.95 10.47
CA LEU A 58 11.48 4.89 10.71
C LEU A 58 10.82 5.35 9.40
N ALA A 59 11.61 5.59 8.34
CA ALA A 59 11.07 5.93 7.03
C ALA A 59 10.28 4.76 6.41
N GLU A 60 10.79 3.54 6.53
CA GLU A 60 10.12 2.33 6.05
C GLU A 60 8.82 2.05 6.81
N GLU A 61 8.83 2.17 8.13
CA GLU A 61 7.64 2.01 8.97
C GLU A 61 6.55 3.04 8.62
N LYS A 62 6.92 4.30 8.42
CA LYS A 62 5.97 5.34 7.97
C LYS A 62 5.37 5.02 6.61
N ALA A 63 6.19 4.57 5.66
CA ALA A 63 5.72 4.19 4.34
C ALA A 63 4.77 2.97 4.39
N GLU A 64 5.06 2.00 5.26
CA GLU A 64 4.19 0.85 5.47
C GLU A 64 2.85 1.25 6.11
N GLN A 65 2.87 2.12 7.12
CA GLN A 65 1.65 2.67 7.73
C GLN A 65 0.77 3.39 6.70
N GLU A 66 1.37 4.19 5.83
CA GLU A 66 0.63 4.89 4.77
C GLU A 66 0.02 3.91 3.76
N ARG A 67 0.77 2.87 3.35
CA ARG A 67 0.23 1.81 2.48
C ARG A 67 -0.93 1.06 3.13
N LEU A 68 -0.82 0.71 4.42
CA LEU A 68 -1.88 0.03 5.15
C LEU A 68 -3.14 0.91 5.30
N ALA A 69 -2.96 2.20 5.52
CA ALA A 69 -4.08 3.15 5.57
C ALA A 69 -4.78 3.27 4.22
N ALA A 70 -4.01 3.37 3.12
CA ALA A 70 -4.55 3.41 1.77
C ALA A 70 -5.30 2.11 1.41
N GLU A 71 -4.73 0.94 1.74
CA GLU A 71 -5.39 -0.35 1.49
C GLU A 71 -6.70 -0.49 2.26
N LYS A 72 -6.74 -0.05 3.53
CA LYS A 72 -7.99 -0.05 4.32
C LYS A 72 -9.06 0.84 3.69
N ALA A 73 -8.69 2.05 3.25
CA ALA A 73 -9.62 2.97 2.60
C ALA A 73 -10.15 2.39 1.27
N GLN A 74 -9.29 1.72 0.49
CA GLN A 74 -9.69 1.06 -0.75
C GLN A 74 -10.67 -0.08 -0.49
N LYS A 75 -10.37 -0.95 0.48
CA LYS A 75 -11.27 -2.07 0.85
C LYS A 75 -12.63 -1.57 1.34
N GLU A 76 -12.67 -0.51 2.15
CA GLU A 76 -13.93 0.05 2.61
C GLU A 76 -14.77 0.63 1.46
N ALA A 77 -14.12 1.30 0.49
CA ALA A 77 -14.79 1.81 -0.69
C ALA A 77 -15.34 0.69 -1.58
N GLU A 78 -14.56 -0.38 -1.78
CA GLU A 78 -14.97 -1.54 -2.55
C GLU A 78 -16.15 -2.26 -1.90
N GLU A 79 -16.13 -2.47 -0.58
CA GLU A 79 -17.22 -3.09 0.16
C GLU A 79 -18.52 -2.26 0.08
N LYS A 80 -18.43 -0.93 0.14
CA LYS A 80 -19.59 -0.04 -0.04
C LYS A 80 -20.16 -0.16 -1.44
N ALA A 81 -19.31 -0.12 -2.47
CA ALA A 81 -19.74 -0.25 -3.86
C ALA A 81 -20.38 -1.62 -4.14
N GLU A 82 -19.82 -2.70 -3.57
CA GLU A 82 -20.39 -4.05 -3.69
C GLU A 82 -21.77 -4.15 -3.03
N LYS A 83 -21.93 -3.61 -1.81
CA LYS A 83 -23.24 -3.57 -1.12
C LYS A 83 -24.29 -2.82 -1.94
N GLU A 84 -23.93 -1.69 -2.52
CA GLU A 84 -24.84 -0.90 -3.36
C GLU A 84 -25.24 -1.67 -4.63
N ARG A 85 -24.29 -2.33 -5.30
CA ARG A 85 -24.56 -3.16 -6.47
C ARG A 85 -25.50 -4.33 -6.14
N LEU A 86 -25.28 -5.01 -5.01
CA LEU A 86 -26.16 -6.09 -4.55
C LEU A 86 -27.56 -5.60 -4.21
N ALA A 87 -27.70 -4.40 -3.61
CA ALA A 87 -29.00 -3.81 -3.34
C ALA A 87 -29.74 -3.46 -4.63
N ALA A 88 -29.05 -2.84 -5.59
CA ALA A 88 -29.60 -2.53 -6.91
C ALA A 88 -30.02 -3.79 -7.67
N GLU A 89 -29.19 -4.84 -7.68
CA GLU A 89 -29.52 -6.11 -8.35
C GLU A 89 -30.77 -6.77 -7.73
N LYS A 90 -30.89 -6.76 -6.40
CA LYS A 90 -32.09 -7.28 -5.73
C LYS A 90 -33.34 -6.50 -6.11
N ALA A 91 -33.26 -5.17 -6.13
CA ALA A 91 -34.39 -4.33 -6.52
C ALA A 91 -34.79 -4.56 -7.99
N GLN A 92 -33.82 -4.73 -8.88
CA GLN A 92 -34.07 -5.05 -10.29
C GLN A 92 -34.76 -6.41 -10.44
N LYS A 93 -34.23 -7.47 -9.80
CA LYS A 93 -34.84 -8.81 -9.85
C LYS A 93 -36.28 -8.81 -9.32
N GLU A 94 -36.55 -8.10 -8.23
CA GLU A 94 -37.91 -8.01 -7.69
C GLU A 94 -38.86 -7.27 -8.64
N ALA A 95 -38.39 -6.23 -9.32
CA ALA A 95 -39.16 -5.51 -10.33
C ALA A 95 -39.45 -6.38 -11.57
N GLU A 96 -38.45 -7.10 -12.06
CA GLU A 96 -38.60 -8.05 -13.18
C GLU A 96 -39.58 -9.17 -12.84
N GLU A 97 -39.50 -9.76 -11.64
CA GLU A 97 -40.42 -10.82 -11.22
C GLU A 97 -41.88 -10.32 -11.12
N LYS A 98 -42.09 -9.09 -10.61
CA LYS A 98 -43.42 -8.48 -10.58
C LYS A 98 -43.96 -8.24 -12.00
N ALA A 99 -43.14 -7.70 -12.89
CA ALA A 99 -43.53 -7.45 -14.28
C ALA A 99 -43.85 -8.76 -15.04
N GLU A 100 -43.09 -9.84 -14.79
CA GLU A 100 -43.35 -11.16 -15.38
C GLU A 100 -44.66 -11.77 -14.87
N LYS A 101 -44.92 -11.70 -13.57
CA LYS A 101 -46.20 -12.14 -12.99
C LYS A 101 -47.39 -11.40 -13.59
N GLU A 102 -47.28 -10.08 -13.75
CA GLU A 102 -48.34 -9.26 -14.33
C GLU A 102 -48.59 -9.61 -15.80
N ARG A 103 -47.54 -9.83 -16.59
CA ARG A 103 -47.65 -10.33 -17.97
C ARG A 103 -48.32 -11.70 -18.06
N LEU A 104 -47.96 -12.63 -17.18
CA LEU A 104 -48.57 -13.97 -17.12
C LEU A 104 -50.07 -13.90 -16.81
N VAL A 105 -50.48 -13.00 -15.91
CA VAL A 105 -51.90 -12.78 -15.59
C VAL A 105 -52.64 -12.18 -16.80
N ALA A 106 -52.07 -11.17 -17.45
CA ALA A 106 -52.64 -10.54 -18.63
C ALA A 106 -52.78 -11.54 -19.80
N GLU A 107 -51.76 -12.37 -20.06
CA GLU A 107 -51.81 -13.38 -21.12
C GLU A 107 -52.90 -14.42 -20.86
N LYS A 108 -53.02 -14.92 -19.62
CA LYS A 108 -54.10 -15.86 -19.25
C LYS A 108 -55.48 -15.25 -19.43
N ALA A 109 -55.66 -13.97 -19.11
CA ALA A 109 -56.92 -13.26 -19.33
C ALA A 109 -57.24 -13.15 -20.83
N GLN A 110 -56.26 -12.78 -21.66
CA GLN A 110 -56.44 -12.69 -23.11
C GLN A 110 -56.77 -14.03 -23.77
N LYS A 111 -56.05 -15.11 -23.42
CA LYS A 111 -56.35 -16.46 -23.94
C LYS A 111 -57.78 -16.88 -23.61
N LYS A 112 -58.23 -16.63 -22.38
CA LYS A 112 -59.60 -16.97 -21.95
C LYS A 112 -60.67 -16.16 -22.68
N THR A 113 -60.39 -14.89 -23.01
CA THR A 113 -61.31 -14.09 -23.84
C THR A 113 -61.33 -14.58 -25.28
N GLU A 114 -60.18 -14.92 -25.86
CA GLU A 114 -60.10 -15.47 -27.22
C GLU A 114 -60.85 -16.80 -27.35
N GLU A 115 -60.69 -17.71 -26.38
CA GLU A 115 -61.39 -18.99 -26.35
C GLU A 115 -62.92 -18.80 -26.32
N LYS A 116 -63.40 -17.90 -25.44
CA LYS A 116 -64.83 -17.56 -25.36
C LYS A 116 -65.37 -16.91 -26.62
N THR A 117 -64.57 -16.10 -27.32
CA THR A 117 -64.99 -15.51 -28.60
C THR A 117 -65.03 -16.53 -29.73
N LYS A 118 -64.13 -17.52 -29.74
CA LYS A 118 -64.15 -18.62 -30.71
C LYS A 118 -65.33 -19.56 -30.46
N GLU A 119 -65.61 -19.93 -29.21
CA GLU A 119 -66.75 -20.80 -28.85
C GLU A 119 -68.11 -20.18 -29.21
N LYS A 120 -68.23 -18.84 -29.19
CA LYS A 120 -69.44 -18.12 -29.64
C LYS A 120 -69.54 -17.94 -31.15
N ALA A 121 -68.45 -18.09 -31.90
CA ALA A 121 -68.44 -17.96 -33.35
C ALA A 121 -68.77 -19.29 -34.05
N ASP A 122 -68.54 -20.42 -33.38
CA ASP A 122 -68.83 -21.78 -33.87
C ASP A 122 -70.24 -22.29 -33.53
N LYS A 123 -71.12 -21.46 -32.94
CA LYS A 123 -72.47 -21.84 -32.47
C LYS A 123 -73.55 -20.95 -33.06
#